data_AF-A0A5J9W1Y3-F1
#
_entry.id   AF-A0A5J9W1Y3-F1
#
_cell.length_a   1.000
_cell.length_b   1.000
_cell.length_c   1.000
_cell.angle_alpha   90.00
_cell.angle_beta   90.00
_cell.angle_gamma   90.00
#
_symmetry.space_group_name_H-M   'P 1'
#
loop_
_entity.id
_entity.type
_entity.pdbx_description
1 polymer ?
#
loop_
_entity_poly.entity_id
_entity_poly.type
_entity_poly.pdbx_seq_one_letter_code
_entity_poly.pdbx_strand_id
1 'polypeptide(L)'
;MFDEGKANKAANEVAKNQGESTNTAAGSKRKRTCFDEHEAMVLSNMTAAVNNVAEAIRESKPDEVHPDLYASVMYMPGFTEEALMVAFSYLVDNKAQGIAFVGMSDSHRVLWLRTFLAKHYYV
;
A
#
# COMPACT_ATOMS: atom_id res chain seq x y z
N MET A 1 45.99 -0.01 -40.89
CA MET A 1 45.15 -0.16 -42.10
C MET A 1 44.47 -1.52 -41.98
N PHE A 2 43.19 -1.52 -41.57
CA PHE A 2 42.15 -2.58 -41.53
C PHE A 2 42.50 -3.91 -40.80
N ASP A 3 41.90 -4.27 -39.66
CA ASP A 3 40.52 -4.81 -39.43
C ASP A 3 40.32 -6.18 -40.14
N GLU A 4 39.75 -7.27 -39.61
CA GLU A 4 38.74 -7.50 -38.57
C GLU A 4 38.60 -9.04 -38.34
N GLY A 5 38.19 -9.47 -37.14
CA GLY A 5 37.32 -10.64 -36.88
C GLY A 5 37.83 -12.08 -37.17
N LYS A 6 37.27 -13.17 -36.64
CA LYS A 6 36.21 -13.46 -35.66
C LYS A 6 36.19 -14.99 -35.46
N ALA A 7 35.64 -15.43 -34.32
CA ALA A 7 35.08 -16.76 -34.04
C ALA A 7 36.02 -17.89 -33.61
N ASN A 8 36.16 -18.09 -32.30
CA ASN A 8 36.40 -19.42 -31.73
C ASN A 8 35.08 -20.00 -31.22
N LYS A 9 34.62 -21.05 -31.90
CA LYS A 9 33.43 -21.84 -31.63
C LYS A 9 33.81 -23.03 -30.74
N ALA A 10 33.06 -23.22 -29.66
CA ALA A 10 33.20 -24.32 -28.71
C ALA A 10 32.94 -25.69 -29.37
N ALA A 11 33.71 -26.71 -28.96
CA ALA A 11 33.31 -28.10 -29.04
C ALA A 11 33.93 -28.91 -27.90
N ASN A 12 33.01 -29.50 -27.14
CA ASN A 12 33.08 -30.39 -25.99
C ASN A 12 33.61 -31.79 -26.37
N GLU A 13 34.41 -32.43 -25.51
CA GLU A 13 34.44 -33.91 -25.34
C GLU A 13 34.76 -34.33 -23.90
N VAL A 14 33.69 -34.50 -23.12
CA VAL A 14 33.33 -35.63 -22.25
C VAL A 14 34.41 -36.65 -21.86
N ALA A 15 34.66 -36.76 -20.54
CA ALA A 15 35.20 -37.97 -19.89
C ALA A 15 34.24 -38.50 -18.81
N LYS A 16 33.41 -39.45 -19.26
CA LYS A 16 32.84 -40.64 -18.59
C LYS A 16 33.00 -40.76 -17.07
N ASN A 17 31.89 -40.79 -16.34
CA ASN A 17 31.78 -41.58 -15.10
C ASN A 17 30.50 -42.40 -15.08
N GLN A 18 30.70 -43.64 -14.65
CA GLN A 18 29.93 -44.85 -14.89
C GLN A 18 28.74 -44.92 -13.92
N GLY A 19 27.52 -44.96 -14.47
CA GLY A 19 26.31 -45.21 -13.69
C GLY A 19 26.06 -46.71 -13.56
N GLU A 20 25.94 -47.20 -12.33
CA GLU A 20 25.36 -48.50 -12.04
C GLU A 20 23.92 -48.30 -11.56
N SER A 21 23.00 -48.73 -12.41
CA SER A 21 21.57 -48.74 -12.19
C SER A 21 21.16 -49.98 -11.42
N THR A 22 20.55 -49.81 -10.25
CA THR A 22 19.69 -50.83 -9.66
C THR A 22 18.30 -50.24 -9.41
N ASN A 23 17.40 -50.53 -10.36
CA ASN A 23 15.96 -50.36 -10.16
C ASN A 23 15.49 -51.41 -9.14
N THR A 24 14.92 -50.96 -8.02
CA THR A 24 13.94 -51.74 -7.28
C THR A 24 12.68 -50.92 -7.09
N ALA A 25 11.58 -51.44 -7.64
CA ALA A 25 10.26 -50.86 -7.58
C ALA A 25 9.71 -50.91 -6.15
N ALA A 26 9.34 -49.75 -5.60
CA ALA A 26 8.42 -49.65 -4.48
C ALA A 26 7.62 -48.35 -4.64
N GLY A 27 6.29 -48.47 -4.50
CA GLY A 27 5.27 -47.50 -4.91
C GLY A 27 5.63 -46.03 -4.77
N SER A 28 5.23 -45.25 -5.79
CA SER A 28 5.33 -43.80 -5.85
C SER A 28 4.45 -43.14 -4.77
N LYS A 29 4.84 -43.31 -3.50
CA LYS A 29 4.41 -42.48 -2.39
C LYS A 29 5.11 -41.15 -2.62
N ARG A 30 4.35 -40.09 -2.89
CA ARG A 30 4.89 -38.72 -2.93
C ARG A 30 5.78 -38.58 -1.70
N LYS A 31 7.09 -38.36 -1.91
CA LYS A 31 7.96 -37.97 -0.81
C LYS A 31 7.38 -36.67 -0.26
N ARG A 32 6.68 -36.76 0.87
CA ARG A 32 6.40 -35.59 1.69
C ARG A 32 7.77 -35.22 2.25
N THR A 33 8.43 -34.28 1.60
CA THR A 33 9.65 -33.66 2.12
C THR A 33 9.23 -32.98 3.41
N CYS A 34 9.66 -33.54 4.55
CA CYS A 34 9.61 -32.80 5.80
C CYS A 34 10.59 -31.65 5.66
N PHE A 35 10.14 -30.44 5.98
CA PHE A 35 11.02 -29.28 6.04
C PHE A 35 12.18 -29.59 6.98
N ASP A 36 13.39 -29.17 6.61
CA ASP A 36 14.47 -29.15 7.58
C ASP A 36 14.22 -28.07 8.64
N GLU A 37 14.97 -28.11 9.74
CA GLU A 37 14.78 -27.17 10.85
C GLU A 37 14.98 -25.70 10.45
N HIS A 38 15.87 -25.45 9.50
CA HIS A 38 16.14 -24.12 8.99
C HIS A 38 14.97 -23.63 8.10
N GLU A 39 14.44 -24.48 7.23
CA GLU A 39 13.25 -24.21 6.43
C GLU A 39 12.02 -23.95 7.32
N ALA A 40 11.84 -24.73 8.39
CA ALA A 40 10.77 -24.51 9.37
C ALA A 40 10.91 -23.15 10.08
N MET A 41 12.14 -22.78 10.47
CA MET A 41 12.43 -21.48 11.06
C MET A 41 12.16 -20.32 10.09
N VAL A 42 12.56 -20.45 8.82
CA VAL A 42 12.28 -19.45 7.78
C VAL A 42 10.78 -19.28 7.57
N LEU A 43 10.01 -20.36 7.48
CA LEU A 43 8.55 -20.29 7.33
C LEU A 43 7.87 -19.65 8.55
N SER A 44 8.36 -19.93 9.76
CA SER A 44 7.88 -19.28 10.98
C SER A 44 8.15 -17.77 10.96
N ASN A 45 9.35 -17.36 10.59
CA ASN A 45 9.73 -15.94 10.50
C ASN A 45 8.95 -15.21 9.41
N MET A 46 8.72 -15.86 8.26
CA MET A 46 7.86 -15.33 7.19
C MET A 46 6.41 -15.19 7.66
N THR A 47 5.88 -16.19 8.38
CA THR A 47 4.52 -16.13 8.95
C THR A 47 4.37 -14.96 9.92
N ALA A 48 5.36 -14.75 10.80
CA ALA A 48 5.38 -13.60 11.70
C ALA A 48 5.43 -12.27 10.94
N ALA A 49 6.26 -12.16 9.90
CA ALA A 49 6.35 -10.96 9.07
C ALA A 49 5.02 -10.65 8.35
N VAL A 50 4.37 -11.66 7.76
CA VAL A 50 3.07 -11.50 7.10
C VAL A 50 1.97 -11.13 8.10
N ASN A 51 2.00 -11.70 9.31
CA ASN A 51 1.06 -11.32 10.36
C ASN A 51 1.21 -9.85 10.77
N ASN A 52 2.44 -9.35 10.92
CA ASN A 52 2.70 -7.93 11.21
C ASN A 52 2.20 -7.02 10.07
N VAL A 53 2.40 -7.42 8.81
CA VAL A 53 1.85 -6.67 7.66
C VAL A 53 0.31 -6.69 7.69
N ALA A 54 -0.30 -7.84 7.99
CA ALA A 54 -1.75 -7.95 8.11
C ALA A 54 -2.29 -7.12 9.29
N GLU A 55 -1.57 -7.03 10.40
CA GLU A 55 -1.89 -6.13 11.52
C GLU A 55 -1.80 -4.67 11.09
N ALA A 56 -0.71 -4.26 10.45
CA ALA A 56 -0.54 -2.89 9.96
C ALA A 56 -1.64 -2.48 8.96
N ILE A 57 -2.07 -3.40 8.08
CA ILE A 57 -3.18 -3.15 7.14
C ILE A 57 -4.54 -3.07 7.87
N ARG A 58 -4.76 -3.89 8.90
CA ARG A 58 -5.98 -3.79 9.73
C ARG A 58 -6.02 -2.49 10.52
N GLU A 59 -4.87 -2.03 11.00
CA GLU A 59 -4.73 -0.80 11.75
C GLU A 59 -4.75 0.45 10.86
N SER A 60 -4.38 0.31 9.58
CA SER A 60 -4.66 1.33 8.57
C SER A 60 -6.18 1.43 8.37
N LYS A 61 -6.83 2.21 9.23
CA LYS A 61 -8.25 2.52 9.10
C LYS A 61 -8.47 3.23 7.75
N PRO A 62 -9.57 2.91 7.03
CA PRO A 62 -9.99 3.73 5.92
C PRO A 62 -10.16 5.16 6.43
N ASP A 63 -9.76 6.11 5.58
CA ASP A 63 -9.73 7.54 5.85
C ASP A 63 -11.12 8.06 6.23
N GLU A 64 -11.46 7.96 7.51
CA GLU A 64 -12.76 8.34 8.03
C GLU A 64 -12.79 9.86 8.21
N VAL A 65 -13.60 10.51 7.38
CA VAL A 65 -13.92 11.92 7.53
C VAL A 65 -14.63 12.10 8.88
N HIS A 66 -14.29 13.16 9.62
CA HIS A 66 -14.92 13.41 10.91
C HIS A 66 -16.46 13.43 10.77
N PRO A 67 -17.21 12.67 11.58
CA PRO A 67 -18.66 12.46 11.38
C PRO A 67 -19.45 13.78 11.38
N ASP A 68 -19.03 14.72 12.24
CA ASP A 68 -19.69 16.03 12.35
C ASP A 68 -19.22 17.07 11.33
N LEU A 69 -18.26 16.76 10.45
CA LEU A 69 -17.69 17.74 9.52
C LEU A 69 -18.75 18.29 8.58
N TYR A 70 -19.60 17.41 8.02
CA TYR A 70 -20.63 17.82 7.07
C TYR A 70 -21.61 18.81 7.72
N ALA A 71 -22.17 18.48 8.88
CA ALA A 71 -23.09 19.36 9.59
C ALA A 71 -22.42 20.68 10.00
N SER A 72 -21.16 20.62 10.48
CA SER A 72 -20.40 21.80 10.90
C SER A 72 -20.12 22.79 9.76
N VAL A 73 -20.07 22.33 8.51
CA VAL A 73 -19.88 23.19 7.33
C VAL A 73 -21.23 23.59 6.74
N MET A 74 -22.10 22.63 6.44
CA MET A 74 -23.31 22.84 5.64
C MET A 74 -24.41 23.60 6.37
N TYR A 75 -24.42 23.61 7.71
CA TYR A 75 -25.42 24.36 8.48
C TYR A 75 -24.96 25.77 8.86
N MET A 76 -23.83 26.24 8.30
CA MET A 76 -23.35 27.58 8.56
C MET A 76 -24.20 28.64 7.84
N PRO A 77 -24.91 29.52 8.57
CA PRO A 77 -25.75 30.53 7.94
C PRO A 77 -24.91 31.63 7.28
N GLY A 78 -25.47 32.26 6.25
CA GLY A 78 -24.86 33.43 5.60
C GLY A 78 -23.92 33.11 4.43
N PHE A 79 -23.87 31.85 3.99
CA PHE A 79 -23.15 31.40 2.80
C PHE A 79 -24.10 30.69 1.85
N THR A 80 -23.77 30.68 0.55
CA THR A 80 -24.51 29.86 -0.42
C THR A 80 -24.11 28.40 -0.30
N GLU A 81 -25.00 27.49 -0.68
CA GLU A 81 -24.75 26.05 -0.58
C GLU A 81 -23.55 25.63 -1.44
N GLU A 82 -23.39 26.22 -2.62
CA GLU A 82 -22.25 25.96 -3.52
C GLU A 82 -20.92 26.35 -2.88
N ALA A 83 -20.88 27.49 -2.19
CA ALA A 83 -19.68 27.95 -1.50
C ALA A 83 -19.34 27.01 -0.33
N LEU A 84 -20.35 26.58 0.43
CA LEU A 84 -20.15 25.60 1.51
C LEU A 84 -19.66 24.25 0.98
N MET A 85 -20.16 23.80 -0.17
CA MET A 85 -19.69 22.56 -0.81
C MET A 85 -18.23 22.63 -1.24
N VAL A 86 -17.76 23.78 -1.77
CA VAL A 86 -16.34 23.98 -2.12
C VAL A 86 -15.45 23.95 -0.88
N ALA A 87 -15.88 24.56 0.22
CA ALA A 87 -15.16 24.48 1.48
C ALA A 87 -15.16 23.05 2.05
N PHE A 88 -16.30 22.36 1.99
CA PHE A 88 -16.44 20.99 2.45
C PHE A 88 -15.52 20.03 1.69
N SER A 89 -15.50 20.09 0.36
CA SER A 89 -14.60 19.23 -0.44
C SER A 89 -13.14 19.45 -0.07
N TYR A 90 -12.72 20.70 0.12
CA TYR A 90 -11.36 21.01 0.57
C TYR A 90 -11.04 20.43 1.96
N LEU A 91 -11.98 20.50 2.90
CA LEU A 91 -11.78 19.98 4.26
C LEU A 91 -11.79 18.43 4.30
N VAL A 92 -12.53 17.79 3.40
CA VAL A 92 -12.48 16.33 3.21
C VAL A 92 -11.12 15.90 2.67
N ASP A 93 -10.58 16.64 1.70
CA ASP A 93 -9.24 16.40 1.16
C ASP A 93 -8.13 16.72 2.17
N ASN A 94 -8.36 17.69 3.07
CA ASN A 94 -7.41 18.12 4.10
C ASN A 94 -7.91 17.81 5.52
N LYS A 95 -7.76 16.55 5.93
CA LYS A 95 -8.31 16.03 7.20
C LYS A 95 -7.86 16.77 8.44
N ALA A 96 -6.58 17.16 8.53
CA ALA A 96 -6.08 17.89 9.68
C ALA A 96 -6.82 19.21 9.87
N GLN A 97 -7.12 19.91 8.76
CA GLN A 97 -7.95 21.11 8.79
C GLN A 97 -9.42 20.79 9.05
N GLY A 98 -9.97 19.72 8.48
CA GLY A 98 -11.33 19.26 8.76
C GLY A 98 -11.56 19.01 10.26
N ILE A 99 -10.66 18.28 10.91
CA ILE A 99 -10.71 18.01 12.36
C ILE A 99 -10.59 19.31 13.15
N ALA A 100 -9.64 20.17 12.80
CA ALA A 100 -9.47 21.45 13.48
C ALA A 100 -10.71 22.35 13.32
N PHE A 101 -11.32 22.38 12.14
CA PHE A 101 -12.52 23.16 11.84
C PHE A 101 -13.72 22.73 12.70
N VAL A 102 -13.92 21.43 12.89
CA VAL A 102 -14.96 20.93 13.80
C VAL A 102 -14.67 21.32 15.25
N GLY A 103 -13.39 21.40 15.66
CA GLY A 103 -13.03 21.88 17.00
C GLY A 103 -13.23 23.39 17.23
N MET A 104 -13.47 24.19 16.19
CA MET A 104 -13.64 25.64 16.30
C MET A 104 -15.04 26.03 16.82
N SER A 105 -15.16 27.19 17.47
CA SER A 105 -16.45 27.83 17.72
C SER A 105 -17.08 28.32 16.41
N ASP A 106 -18.40 28.48 16.40
CA ASP A 106 -19.13 28.92 15.21
C ASP A 106 -18.61 30.26 14.65
N SER A 107 -18.25 31.21 15.53
CA SER A 107 -17.63 32.47 15.13
C SER A 107 -16.32 32.29 14.36
N HIS A 108 -15.48 31.35 14.78
CA HIS A 108 -14.21 31.03 14.11
C HIS A 108 -14.44 30.26 12.81
N ARG A 109 -15.44 29.36 12.77
CA ARG A 109 -15.84 28.65 11.53
C ARG A 109 -16.30 29.64 10.46
N VAL A 110 -17.15 30.62 10.82
CA VAL A 110 -17.58 31.70 9.91
C VAL A 110 -16.37 32.48 9.39
N LEU A 111 -15.45 32.87 10.27
CA LEU A 111 -14.27 33.64 9.86
C LEU A 111 -13.36 32.84 8.92
N TRP A 112 -13.17 31.55 9.21
CA TRP A 112 -12.41 30.64 8.36
C TRP A 112 -13.06 30.52 6.98
N LEU A 113 -14.37 30.27 6.91
CA LEU A 113 -15.12 30.16 5.66
C LEU A 113 -15.02 31.42 4.82
N ARG A 114 -15.22 32.62 5.41
CA ARG A 114 -15.08 33.90 4.68
C ARG A 114 -13.67 34.04 4.10
N THR A 115 -12.65 33.72 4.89
CA THR A 115 -11.25 33.86 4.48
C THR A 115 -10.89 32.88 3.36
N PHE A 116 -11.37 31.64 3.46
CA PHE A 116 -11.15 30.60 2.46
C PHE A 116 -11.87 30.92 1.15
N LEU A 117 -13.17 31.23 1.22
CA LEU A 117 -14.00 31.46 0.03
C LEU A 117 -13.62 32.74 -0.71
N ALA A 118 -13.18 33.78 -0.01
CA ALA A 118 -12.65 34.98 -0.65
C ALA A 118 -11.42 34.70 -1.53
N LYS A 119 -10.64 33.65 -1.22
CA LYS A 119 -9.45 33.27 -1.99
C LYS A 119 -9.73 32.23 -3.07
N HIS A 120 -10.72 31.37 -2.86
CA HIS A 120 -10.89 30.14 -3.64
C HIS A 120 -12.20 30.09 -4.44
N TYR A 121 -13.14 31.03 -4.23
CA TYR A 121 -14.47 30.96 -4.84
C TYR A 121 -14.99 32.30 -5.40
N TYR A 122 -14.78 33.41 -4.69
CA TYR A 122 -15.33 34.73 -5.07
C TYR A 122 -14.35 35.65 -5.80
N VAL A 123 -13.28 35.10 -6.40
CA VAL A 123 -12.27 35.87 -7.17
C VAL A 123 -12.81 36.29 -8.53
#